data_AF-R0CFP7-F1
#
_entry.id   AF-R0CFP7-F1
#
_cell.length_a   1.000
_cell.length_b   1.000
_cell.length_c   1.000
_cell.angle_alpha   90.00
_cell.angle_beta   90.00
_cell.angle_gamma   90.00
#
_symmetry.space_group_name_H-M   'P 1'
#
loop_
_entity.id
_entity.type
_entity.pdbx_description
1 polymer ?
#
loop_
_entity_poly.entity_id
_entity_poly.type
_entity_poly.pdbx_seq_one_letter_code
_entity_poly.pdbx_strand_id
1 'polypeptide(L)'
;MTVDIYIERNSKFVRGMSKARRWIEQFCLSQYQMRVFEKRRPRYEIVMPFAAGPELEQAIEELIAEMHENADLCNCFIEVTLHDPLTDTYWS
;
A
#
# COMPACT_ATOMS: atom_id res chain seq x y z
N MET A 1 10.17 -5.42 -3.37
CA MET A 1 9.61 -5.25 -2.01
C MET A 1 8.23 -5.86 -1.95
N THR A 2 7.82 -6.33 -0.79
CA THR A 2 6.45 -6.82 -0.55
C THR A 2 5.64 -5.79 0.22
N VAL A 3 4.35 -5.69 -0.10
CA VAL A 3 3.38 -4.80 0.57
C VAL A 3 2.21 -5.64 1.08
N ASP A 4 1.97 -5.55 2.38
CA ASP A 4 0.80 -6.10 3.05
C ASP A 4 -0.13 -4.94 3.43
N ILE A 5 -1.43 -5.10 3.15
CA ILE A 5 -2.43 -4.06 3.40
C ILE A 5 -3.65 -4.65 4.10
N TYR A 6 -3.83 -4.22 5.35
CA TYR A 6 -5.08 -4.37 6.08
C TYR A 6 -5.97 -3.15 5.82
N ILE A 7 -7.26 -3.38 5.60
CA ILE A 7 -8.24 -2.32 5.37
C ILE A 7 -9.40 -2.56 6.32
N GLU A 8 -9.79 -1.54 7.06
CA GLU A 8 -10.95 -1.55 7.94
C GLU A 8 -11.86 -0.36 7.61
N ARG A 9 -13.16 -0.54 7.82
CA ARG A 9 -14.13 0.54 7.64
C ARG A 9 -14.21 1.38 8.91
N ASN A 10 -14.32 2.70 8.77
CA ASN A 10 -14.46 3.60 9.93
C ASN A 10 -15.82 3.45 10.64
N SER A 11 -16.79 2.78 9.99
CA SER A 11 -18.09 2.46 10.57
C SER A 11 -18.68 1.22 9.91
N LYS A 12 -19.47 0.45 10.66
CA LYS A 12 -20.16 -0.76 10.16
C LYS A 12 -21.11 -0.50 8.98
N PHE A 13 -21.52 0.74 8.77
CA PHE A 13 -22.42 1.14 7.69
C PHE A 13 -21.69 1.44 6.37
N VAL A 14 -20.37 1.64 6.42
CA VAL A 14 -19.54 1.92 5.24
C VAL A 14 -19.30 0.62 4.45
N ARG A 15 -19.45 0.71 3.12
CA ARG A 15 -19.18 -0.38 2.16
C ARG A 15 -17.95 -0.09 1.28
N GLY A 16 -17.07 0.81 1.73
CA GLY A 16 -15.96 1.39 0.96
C GLY A 16 -14.73 0.50 0.80
N MET A 17 -14.58 -0.59 1.57
CA MET A 17 -13.33 -1.37 1.63
C MET A 17 -12.86 -1.88 0.25
N SER A 18 -13.78 -2.39 -0.58
CA SER A 18 -13.44 -2.87 -1.92
C SER A 18 -13.07 -1.73 -2.88
N LYS A 19 -13.61 -0.53 -2.66
CA LYS A 19 -13.28 0.68 -3.41
C LYS A 19 -11.91 1.21 -2.96
N ALA A 20 -11.65 1.28 -1.66
CA ALA A 20 -10.37 1.67 -1.08
C ALA A 20 -9.22 0.82 -1.63
N ARG A 21 -9.37 -0.52 -1.59
CA ARG A 21 -8.37 -1.44 -2.16
C ARG A 21 -8.09 -1.15 -3.63
N ARG A 22 -9.15 -1.00 -4.44
CA ARG A 22 -9.02 -0.73 -5.88
C ARG A 22 -8.33 0.60 -6.14
N TRP A 23 -8.64 1.63 -5.36
CA TRP A 23 -8.03 2.96 -5.50
C TRP A 23 -6.55 2.93 -5.14
N ILE A 24 -6.18 2.27 -4.04
CA ILE A 24 -4.78 2.04 -3.66
C ILE A 24 -4.03 1.27 -4.77
N GLU A 25 -4.63 0.20 -5.30
CA GLU A 25 -4.03 -0.57 -6.40
C GLU A 25 -3.83 0.28 -7.67
N GLN A 26 -4.83 1.10 -8.03
CA GLN A 26 -4.84 1.87 -9.27
C GLN A 26 -4.02 3.15 -9.21
N PHE A 27 -4.04 3.86 -8.09
CA PHE A 27 -3.45 5.19 -7.97
C PHE A 27 -2.12 5.18 -7.23
N CYS A 28 -1.87 4.24 -6.31
CA CYS A 28 -0.62 4.19 -5.56
C CYS A 28 0.29 3.10 -6.14
N LEU A 29 -0.12 1.83 -6.07
CA LEU A 29 0.78 0.71 -6.36
C LEU A 29 1.08 0.51 -7.85
N SER A 30 0.15 0.87 -8.74
CA SER A 30 0.32 0.71 -10.20
C SER A 30 1.55 1.46 -10.73
N GLN A 31 1.96 2.54 -10.06
CA GLN A 31 3.14 3.34 -10.40
C GLN A 31 4.46 2.56 -10.20
N TYR A 32 4.42 1.50 -9.38
CA TYR A 32 5.58 0.72 -8.94
C TYR A 32 5.58 -0.71 -9.48
N GLN A 33 5.05 -0.91 -10.69
CA GLN A 33 5.00 -2.22 -11.38
C GLN A 33 4.37 -3.33 -10.53
N MET A 34 3.30 -2.99 -9.81
CA MET A 34 2.63 -3.89 -8.88
C MET A 34 2.30 -5.26 -9.48
N ARG A 35 2.57 -6.32 -8.71
CA ARG A 35 2.12 -7.68 -8.98
C ARG A 35 1.39 -8.26 -7.78
N VAL A 36 0.24 -8.87 -8.02
CA VAL A 36 -0.49 -9.63 -7.00
C VAL A 36 -0.02 -11.08 -7.03
N PHE A 37 0.51 -11.59 -5.93
CA PHE A 37 1.00 -12.98 -5.86
C PHE A 37 0.17 -13.89 -4.95
N GLU A 38 -0.71 -13.33 -4.11
CA GLU A 38 -1.68 -14.10 -3.31
C GLU A 38 -3.10 -13.58 -3.54
N LYS A 39 -4.05 -14.42 -3.94
CA LYS A 39 -5.42 -13.97 -4.30
C LYS A 39 -6.40 -13.93 -3.12
N ARG A 40 -6.19 -14.75 -2.09
CA ARG A 40 -7.15 -14.92 -0.99
C ARG A 40 -7.01 -13.81 0.06
N ARG A 41 -5.76 -13.40 0.32
CA ARG A 41 -5.39 -12.18 1.02
C ARG A 41 -4.41 -11.47 0.10
N PRO A 42 -4.84 -10.43 -0.63
CA PRO A 42 -3.99 -9.74 -1.59
C PRO A 42 -2.69 -9.29 -0.95
N ARG A 43 -1.60 -9.90 -1.40
CA ARG A 43 -0.23 -9.47 -1.15
C ARG A 43 0.36 -8.97 -2.45
N TYR A 44 1.12 -7.90 -2.34
CA TYR A 44 1.62 -7.18 -3.49
C TYR A 44 3.14 -7.18 -3.49
N GLU A 45 3.72 -7.36 -4.67
CA GLU A 45 5.11 -7.05 -4.93
C GLU A 45 5.17 -5.74 -5.72
N ILE A 46 6.07 -4.85 -5.31
CA ILE A 46 6.36 -3.61 -6.02
C ILE A 46 7.86 -3.47 -6.26
N VAL A 47 8.21 -2.65 -7.24
CA VAL A 47 9.57 -2.26 -7.58
C VAL A 47 9.67 -0.73 -7.44
N MET A 48 10.69 -0.27 -6.71
CA MET A 48 11.06 1.14 -6.57
C MET A 48 12.28 1.43 -7.46
N PRO A 49 12.13 1.56 -8.79
CA PRO A 49 13.26 1.54 -9.72
C PRO A 49 14.15 2.79 -9.66
N PHE A 50 13.65 3.89 -9.10
CA PHE A 50 14.31 5.20 -9.14
C PHE A 50 14.84 5.69 -7.79
N ALA A 51 14.70 4.88 -6.73
CA ALA A 51 14.97 5.35 -5.37
C ALA A 51 16.01 4.45 -4.68
N ALA A 52 16.97 5.08 -3.99
CA ALA A 52 17.98 4.41 -3.19
C ALA A 52 18.36 5.27 -1.97
N GLY A 53 18.77 4.63 -0.88
CA GLY A 53 19.18 5.36 0.34
C GLY A 53 18.07 6.30 0.84
N PRO A 54 18.39 7.56 1.21
CA PRO A 54 17.39 8.50 1.73
C PRO A 54 16.22 8.80 0.79
N GLU A 55 16.43 8.77 -0.53
CA GLU A 55 15.36 9.00 -1.51
C GLU A 55 14.36 7.84 -1.53
N LEU A 56 14.81 6.62 -1.23
CA LEU A 56 13.94 5.46 -1.08
C LEU A 56 13.06 5.59 0.16
N GLU A 57 13.64 5.99 1.29
CA GLU A 57 12.88 6.19 2.53
C GLU A 57 11.78 7.24 2.33
N GLN A 58 12.12 8.38 1.73
CA GLN A 58 11.14 9.43 1.42
C GLN A 58 10.05 8.93 0.45
N ALA A 59 10.41 8.22 -0.63
CA ALA A 59 9.44 7.70 -1.59
C ALA A 59 8.49 6.66 -0.94
N ILE A 60 8.97 5.89 0.03
CA ILE A 60 8.14 4.94 0.78
C ILE A 60 7.20 5.68 1.72
N GLU A 61 7.68 6.69 2.45
CA GLU A 61 6.84 7.52 3.32
C GLU A 61 5.72 8.23 2.54
N GLU A 62 6.06 8.81 1.38
CA GLU A 62 5.09 9.44 0.47
C GLU A 62 4.06 8.42 -0.04
N LEU A 63 4.50 7.24 -0.48
CA LEU A 63 3.59 6.17 -0.91
C LEU A 63 2.63 5.75 0.22
N ILE A 64 3.13 5.54 1.44
CA ILE A 64 2.31 5.17 2.60
C ILE A 64 1.26 6.26 2.86
N ALA A 65 1.67 7.53 2.86
CA ALA A 65 0.76 8.66 3.06
C ALA A 65 -0.35 8.70 1.99
N GLU A 66 0.00 8.57 0.69
CA GLU A 66 -0.98 8.53 -0.40
C GLU A 66 -1.99 7.37 -0.25
N MET A 67 -1.52 6.21 0.22
CA MET A 67 -2.39 5.06 0.46
C MET A 67 -3.41 5.35 1.58
N HIS A 68 -2.97 6.01 2.65
CA HIS A 68 -3.87 6.45 3.73
C HIS A 68 -4.91 7.46 3.23
N GLU A 69 -4.49 8.47 2.46
CA GLU A 69 -5.41 9.46 1.88
C GLU A 69 -6.49 8.80 1.00
N ASN A 70 -6.10 7.85 0.14
CA ASN A 70 -7.04 7.11 -0.72
C ASN A 70 -8.04 6.26 0.09
N ALA A 71 -7.61 5.69 1.21
CA ALA A 71 -8.48 4.95 2.11
C ALA A 71 -9.47 5.87 2.83
N ASP A 72 -9.01 7.02 3.30
CA ASP A 72 -9.83 8.01 3.99
C ASP A 72 -10.94 8.57 3.08
N LEU A 73 -10.64 8.81 1.80
CA LEU A 73 -11.66 9.18 0.80
C LEU A 73 -12.75 8.10 0.62
N CYS A 74 -12.47 6.86 1.02
CA CYS A 74 -13.41 5.75 1.04
C CYS A 74 -14.03 5.49 2.43
N ASN A 75 -13.83 6.39 3.40
CA ASN A 75 -14.23 6.24 4.81
C ASN A 75 -13.69 4.93 5.44
N CYS A 76 -12.46 4.58 5.07
CA CYS A 76 -11.74 3.41 5.54
C CYS A 76 -10.42 3.85 6.16
N PHE A 77 -9.92 3.04 7.08
CA PHE A 77 -8.57 3.12 7.60
C PHE A 77 -7.76 1.95 7.05
N ILE A 78 -6.44 2.11 6.93
CA ILE A 78 -5.54 1.04 6.54
C ILE A 78 -4.39 0.89 7.52
N GLU A 79 -3.89 -0.32 7.64
CA GLU A 79 -2.53 -0.57 8.13
C GLU A 79 -1.75 -1.12 6.95
N VAL A 80 -0.63 -0.50 6.62
CA VAL A 80 0.25 -0.92 5.54
C VAL A 80 1.58 -1.34 6.14
N THR A 81 2.18 -2.38 5.57
CA THR A 81 3.56 -2.76 5.90
C THR A 81 4.29 -3.03 4.60
N LEU A 82 5.39 -2.33 4.38
CA LEU A 82 6.33 -2.61 3.32
C LEU A 82 7.54 -3.32 3.90
N HIS A 83 8.01 -4.36 3.19
CA HIS A 83 9.21 -5.11 3.54
C HIS A 83 10.15 -5.20 2.34
N ASP A 84 11.41 -4.83 2.56
CA ASP A 84 12.48 -5.14 1.63
C ASP A 84 13.22 -6.42 2.07
N PRO A 85 13.05 -7.54 1.35
CA PRO A 85 13.70 -8.80 1.71
C PRO A 85 15.22 -8.80 1.52
N LEU A 86 15.80 -7.82 0.79
CA LEU A 86 17.24 -7.73 0.58
C LEU A 86 17.96 -7.16 1.80
N THR A 87 17.37 -6.14 2.43
CA THR A 87 17.93 -5.44 3.59
C THR A 87 17.25 -5.80 4.90
N ASP A 88 16.20 -6.62 4.85
CA ASP A 88 15.30 -6.95 5.97
C ASP A 88 14.74 -5.72 6.68
N THR A 89 14.47 -4.66 5.91
CA THR A 89 13.95 -3.39 6.40
C THR A 89 12.44 -3.34 6.26
N TYR A 90 11.77 -2.72 7.23
CA TYR A 90 10.32 -2.58 7.29
C TYR A 90 9.92 -1.13 7.43
N TRP A 91 8.81 -0.76 6.77
CA TRP A 91 8.16 0.55 6.88
C TRP A 91 6.66 0.33 7.11
N SER A 92 6.04 1.19 7.93
CA SER A 92 4.62 1.12 8.31
C SER A 92 4.05 2.48 8.61
#